data_AF-A0A9Q8WM65-F1
#
_entry.id   AF-A0A9Q8WM65-F1
#
_cell.length_a   1.000
_cell.length_b   1.000
_cell.length_c   1.000
_cell.angle_alpha   90.00
_cell.angle_beta   90.00
_cell.angle_gamma   90.00
#
_symmetry.space_group_name_H-M   'P 1'
#
loop_
_entity.id
_entity.type
_entity.pdbx_description
1 polymer ?
#
loop_
_entity_poly.entity_id
_entity_poly.type
_entity_poly.pdbx_seq_one_letter_code
_entity_poly.pdbx_strand_id
1 'polypeptide(L)'
;MEGAPRKSGFYFAQQFGFHGVNDIGYTGLQPRPDNQRRQVVHAVFSSFQKGTTTKHKNCSPGADGGPGVSCALDIFGDYSHVYNLTVWNTGGTTWRGTLLDTVTGKSHVIGEWTLPSSAGKILNGESGFFEYYNWNDGKPSHVCSKLPFTQVFFGNPTSKTQGASGGNITRVYEEGECVGKLNLKAPQTGRGYRIQAGFK
;
A
#
# COMPACT_ATOMS: atom_id res chain seq x y z
N MET A 1 -0.08 -11.97 -3.38
CA MET A 1 0.59 -11.42 -4.58
C MET A 1 1.02 -12.56 -5.51
N GLU A 2 0.11 -13.49 -5.79
CA GLU A 2 0.45 -14.75 -6.46
C GLU A 2 0.91 -14.50 -7.90
N GLY A 3 2.08 -15.03 -8.26
CA GLY A 3 2.67 -14.84 -9.59
C GLY A 3 3.32 -13.47 -9.81
N ALA A 4 3.39 -12.60 -8.80
CA ALA A 4 4.19 -11.38 -8.89
C ALA A 4 5.68 -11.71 -9.01
N PRO A 5 6.47 -10.99 -9.83
CA PRO A 5 7.90 -11.22 -9.96
C PRO A 5 8.62 -11.08 -8.62
N ARG A 6 9.62 -11.93 -8.38
CA ARG A 6 10.52 -11.86 -7.21
C ARG A 6 11.54 -10.73 -7.36
N LYS A 7 11.07 -9.50 -7.58
CA LYS A 7 11.87 -8.32 -7.92
C LYS A 7 11.30 -7.07 -7.27
N SER A 8 12.19 -6.14 -6.96
CA SER A 8 11.81 -4.79 -6.53
C SER A 8 11.21 -4.01 -7.69
N GLY A 9 10.43 -2.97 -7.38
CA GLY A 9 9.89 -2.02 -8.36
C GLY A 9 8.39 -1.98 -8.40
N PHE A 10 7.69 -3.03 -8.00
CA PHE A 10 6.23 -3.04 -8.02
C PHE A 10 5.67 -2.55 -6.70
N TYR A 11 4.66 -1.69 -6.75
CA TYR A 11 3.88 -1.33 -5.59
C TYR A 11 2.38 -1.44 -5.88
N PHE A 12 1.71 -2.18 -5.01
CA PHE A 12 0.26 -2.23 -4.94
C PHE A 12 -0.14 -1.51 -3.67
N ALA A 13 -0.93 -0.44 -3.79
CA ALA A 13 -1.28 0.42 -2.67
C ALA A 13 -2.78 0.70 -2.58
N GLN A 14 -3.25 0.89 -1.34
CA GLN A 14 -4.56 1.42 -1.01
C GLN A 14 -4.36 2.75 -0.30
N GLN A 15 -4.99 3.80 -0.81
CA GLN A 15 -4.96 5.11 -0.18
C GLN A 15 -6.11 5.23 0.83
N PHE A 16 -5.96 6.15 1.77
CA PHE A 16 -6.99 6.55 2.70
C PHE A 16 -6.78 8.00 3.11
N GLY A 17 -7.86 8.76 3.28
CA GLY A 17 -7.83 10.12 3.78
C GLY A 17 -8.27 10.23 5.24
N PHE A 18 -8.12 11.42 5.81
CA PHE A 18 -8.59 11.77 7.15
C PHE A 18 -9.39 13.05 7.12
N HIS A 19 -10.40 13.18 7.97
CA HIS A 19 -11.06 14.47 8.18
C HIS A 19 -10.07 15.50 8.75
N GLY A 20 -10.25 16.80 8.41
CA GLY A 20 -9.52 17.91 9.03
C GLY A 20 -8.07 18.11 8.56
N VAL A 21 -7.62 17.31 7.59
CA VAL A 21 -6.34 17.44 6.87
C VAL A 21 -6.56 17.07 5.39
N ASN A 22 -5.66 17.47 4.50
CA ASN A 22 -5.94 17.50 3.06
C ASN A 22 -5.22 16.44 2.23
N ASP A 23 -4.10 15.90 2.69
CA ASP A 23 -3.35 14.90 1.92
C ASP A 23 -3.93 13.49 2.18
N ILE A 24 -3.25 12.47 1.68
CA ILE A 24 -3.60 11.06 1.89
C ILE A 24 -2.59 10.37 2.80
N GLY A 25 -2.95 9.17 3.26
CA GLY A 25 -2.02 8.13 3.61
C GLY A 25 -2.20 6.95 2.66
N TYR A 26 -1.25 6.02 2.68
CA TYR A 26 -1.45 4.74 2.02
C TYR A 26 -0.93 3.58 2.87
N THR A 27 -1.36 2.39 2.49
CA THR A 27 -0.70 1.15 2.87
C THR A 27 -0.72 0.19 1.70
N GLY A 28 0.28 -0.68 1.61
CA GLY A 28 0.36 -1.59 0.48
C GLY A 28 1.47 -2.61 0.61
N LEU A 29 1.62 -3.41 -0.45
CA LEU A 29 2.62 -4.47 -0.54
C LEU A 29 3.48 -4.28 -1.78
N GLN A 30 4.76 -4.57 -1.61
CA GLN A 30 5.74 -4.64 -2.69
C GLN A 30 6.35 -6.04 -2.68
N PRO A 31 6.40 -6.73 -3.83
CA PRO A 31 7.28 -7.86 -3.97
C PRO A 31 8.74 -7.39 -3.92
N ARG A 32 9.62 -8.27 -3.46
CA ARG A 32 11.07 -8.04 -3.33
C ARG A 32 11.86 -9.24 -3.85
N PRO A 33 13.15 -9.06 -4.18
CA PRO A 33 14.04 -10.18 -4.39
C PRO A 33 14.00 -11.15 -3.20
N ASP A 34 14.16 -12.43 -3.50
CA ASP A 34 14.27 -13.42 -2.45
C ASP A 34 15.51 -13.16 -1.58
N ASN A 35 15.35 -13.36 -0.28
CA ASN A 35 16.45 -13.28 0.67
C ASN A 35 16.55 -14.63 1.38
N GLN A 36 17.77 -15.17 1.49
CA GLN A 36 18.01 -16.50 2.04
C GLN A 36 17.16 -17.60 1.37
N ARG A 37 16.95 -17.50 0.04
CA ARG A 37 16.08 -18.39 -0.77
C ARG A 37 14.62 -18.41 -0.31
N ARG A 38 14.19 -17.41 0.46
CA ARG A 38 12.82 -17.27 0.94
C ARG A 38 12.18 -16.05 0.34
N GLN A 39 10.86 -16.18 0.19
CA GLN A 39 10.05 -15.13 -0.35
C GLN A 39 9.95 -13.94 0.61
N VAL A 40 10.22 -12.72 0.13
CA VAL A 40 10.13 -11.48 0.92
C VAL A 40 8.90 -10.69 0.52
N VAL A 41 8.06 -10.35 1.49
CA VAL A 41 6.93 -9.42 1.35
C VAL A 41 7.30 -8.13 2.06
N HIS A 42 7.33 -7.03 1.31
CA HIS A 42 7.60 -5.70 1.85
C HIS A 42 6.28 -4.95 2.03
N ALA A 43 5.98 -4.56 3.26
CA ALA A 43 4.77 -3.83 3.60
C ALA A 43 5.10 -2.36 3.87
N VAL A 44 4.27 -1.46 3.36
CA VAL A 44 4.45 -0.01 3.50
C VAL A 44 3.24 0.59 4.18
N PHE A 45 3.47 1.60 5.02
CA PHE A 45 2.44 2.40 5.68
C PHE A 45 2.94 3.83 5.83
N SER A 46 2.34 4.77 5.10
CA SER A 46 2.79 6.16 5.05
C SER A 46 1.65 7.16 5.24
N SER A 47 2.01 8.33 5.74
CA SER A 47 1.20 9.54 5.77
C SER A 47 1.93 10.63 5.00
N PHE A 48 1.22 11.32 4.12
CA PHE A 48 1.74 12.48 3.39
C PHE A 48 1.43 13.80 4.10
N GLN A 49 0.71 13.76 5.22
CA GLN A 49 0.31 14.96 5.94
C GLN A 49 1.55 15.68 6.50
N LYS A 50 1.73 16.94 6.12
CA LYS A 50 2.72 17.81 6.75
C LYS A 50 2.48 17.89 8.26
N GLY A 51 3.54 17.76 9.05
CA GLY A 51 3.47 17.76 10.51
C GLY A 51 3.16 16.40 11.13
N THR A 52 3.06 15.33 10.33
CA THR A 52 3.08 13.96 10.87
C THR A 52 4.40 13.69 11.59
N THR A 53 4.34 13.04 12.74
CA THR A 53 5.51 12.64 13.54
C THR A 53 5.50 11.15 13.83
N THR A 54 6.64 10.59 14.23
CA THR A 54 6.75 9.19 14.64
C THR A 54 7.87 9.00 15.64
N LYS A 55 7.75 7.94 16.46
CA LYS A 55 8.84 7.40 17.28
C LYS A 55 9.11 5.93 16.97
N HIS A 56 8.42 5.36 15.98
CA HIS A 56 8.47 3.95 15.68
C HIS A 56 9.71 3.63 14.83
N LYS A 57 10.50 2.62 15.24
CA LYS A 57 11.81 2.30 14.63
C LYS A 57 11.79 1.95 13.14
N ASN A 58 10.65 1.47 12.64
CA ASN A 58 10.46 1.13 11.23
C ASN A 58 10.08 2.35 10.38
N CYS A 59 9.96 3.54 10.99
CA CYS A 59 9.47 4.74 10.35
C CYS A 59 10.54 5.82 10.29
N SER A 60 10.49 6.63 9.25
CA SER A 60 11.37 7.78 9.06
C SER A 60 10.56 9.01 8.64
N PRO A 61 11.04 10.23 8.95
CA PRO A 61 10.47 11.45 8.39
C PRO A 61 10.49 11.43 6.85
N GLY A 62 9.45 12.00 6.26
CA GLY A 62 9.24 12.09 4.82
C GLY A 62 8.39 10.96 4.24
N ALA A 63 7.64 11.29 3.19
CA ALA A 63 6.93 10.32 2.36
C ALA A 63 7.21 10.60 0.90
N ASP A 64 7.85 9.65 0.23
CA ASP A 64 8.33 9.73 -1.16
C ASP A 64 9.14 11.01 -1.47
N GLY A 65 10.00 11.40 -0.51
CA GLY A 65 10.81 12.61 -0.58
C GLY A 65 10.07 13.91 -0.23
N GLY A 66 8.75 13.85 -0.05
CA GLY A 66 7.90 14.95 0.39
C GLY A 66 7.63 14.96 1.91
N PRO A 67 6.73 15.84 2.37
CA PRO A 67 6.30 15.90 3.77
C PRO A 67 5.68 14.59 4.27
N GLY A 68 5.68 14.42 5.59
CA GLY A 68 4.99 13.32 6.25
C GLY A 68 5.92 12.29 6.90
N VAL A 69 5.48 11.04 6.95
CA VAL A 69 6.21 9.91 7.55
C VAL A 69 5.95 8.66 6.72
N SER A 70 7.00 7.88 6.49
CA SER A 70 6.90 6.55 5.88
C SER A 70 7.43 5.48 6.81
N CYS A 71 6.71 4.38 6.89
CA CYS A 71 7.09 3.18 7.61
C CYS A 71 7.14 2.00 6.65
N ALA A 72 8.10 1.10 6.86
CA ALA A 72 8.17 -0.13 6.08
C ALA A 72 8.68 -1.32 6.89
N LEU A 73 8.26 -2.51 6.48
CA LEU A 73 8.69 -3.76 7.09
C LEU A 73 8.84 -4.85 6.03
N ASP A 74 9.98 -5.54 6.05
CA ASP A 74 10.15 -6.81 5.34
C ASP A 74 9.77 -7.98 6.25
N ILE A 75 9.00 -8.91 5.70
CA ILE A 75 8.76 -10.22 6.31
C ILE A 75 9.10 -11.33 5.32
N PHE A 76 9.43 -12.50 5.87
CA PHE A 76 9.39 -13.71 5.07
C PHE A 76 7.96 -14.24 5.02
N GLY A 77 7.38 -14.30 3.82
CA GLY A 77 5.98 -14.67 3.61
C GLY A 77 5.75 -15.25 2.23
N ASP A 78 4.73 -16.10 2.11
CA ASP A 78 4.35 -16.74 0.85
C ASP A 78 3.46 -15.81 0.02
N TYR A 79 3.72 -15.72 -1.29
CA TYR A 79 2.97 -14.84 -2.20
C TYR A 79 1.58 -15.36 -2.55
N SER A 80 1.30 -16.64 -2.35
CA SER A 80 -0.04 -17.23 -2.47
C SER A 80 -0.96 -16.85 -1.31
N HIS A 81 -0.41 -16.42 -0.17
CA HIS A 81 -1.21 -16.03 0.99
C HIS A 81 -1.95 -14.70 0.78
N VAL A 82 -3.08 -14.58 1.46
CA VAL A 82 -3.80 -13.30 1.64
C VAL A 82 -3.26 -12.62 2.89
N TYR A 83 -2.88 -11.35 2.74
CA TYR A 83 -2.42 -10.50 3.83
C TYR A 83 -3.43 -9.39 4.07
N ASN A 84 -3.88 -9.25 5.32
CA ASN A 84 -4.73 -8.14 5.74
C ASN A 84 -3.84 -7.00 6.23
N LEU A 85 -3.89 -5.87 5.54
CA LEU A 85 -3.31 -4.62 6.00
C LEU A 85 -4.35 -3.88 6.84
N THR A 86 -4.03 -3.57 8.09
CA THR A 86 -4.95 -2.87 9.01
C THR A 86 -4.35 -1.55 9.45
N VAL A 87 -5.13 -0.48 9.33
CA VAL A 87 -4.83 0.85 9.87
C VAL A 87 -5.80 1.11 11.00
N TRP A 88 -5.31 1.33 12.22
CA TRP A 88 -6.16 1.53 13.38
C TRP A 88 -5.63 2.63 14.31
N ASN A 89 -6.56 3.33 14.96
CA ASN A 89 -6.25 4.42 15.87
C ASN A 89 -5.85 3.86 17.23
N THR A 90 -4.64 4.21 17.70
CA THR A 90 -4.11 3.75 18.99
C THR A 90 -4.36 4.76 20.13
N GLY A 91 -4.91 5.93 19.81
CA GLY A 91 -5.24 7.01 20.73
C GLY A 91 -4.93 8.38 20.13
N GLY A 92 -5.78 9.37 20.41
CA GLY A 92 -5.65 10.72 19.85
C GLY A 92 -5.60 10.67 18.31
N THR A 93 -4.57 11.27 17.72
CA THR A 93 -4.31 11.26 16.27
C THR A 93 -3.22 10.26 15.85
N THR A 94 -2.92 9.28 16.71
CA THR A 94 -1.92 8.23 16.44
C THR A 94 -2.55 7.03 15.76
N TRP A 95 -1.93 6.57 14.68
CA TRP A 95 -2.39 5.47 13.85
C TRP A 95 -1.29 4.44 13.64
N ARG A 96 -1.66 3.17 13.71
CA ARG A 96 -0.77 2.03 13.53
C ARG A 96 -1.16 1.21 12.31
N GLY A 97 -0.17 0.96 11.46
CA GLY A 97 -0.26 0.03 10.35
C GLY A 97 0.24 -1.35 10.75
N THR A 98 -0.53 -2.39 10.42
CA THR A 98 -0.16 -3.79 10.67
C THR A 98 -0.39 -4.65 9.44
N LEU A 99 0.38 -5.72 9.32
CA LEU A 99 0.22 -6.78 8.32
C LEU A 99 -0.08 -8.08 9.05
N LEU A 100 -1.21 -8.71 8.70
CA LEU A 100 -1.62 -10.03 9.18
C LEU A 100 -1.61 -11.02 8.03
N ASP A 101 -0.80 -12.06 8.13
CA ASP A 101 -0.93 -13.24 7.27
C ASP A 101 -2.15 -14.04 7.72
N THR A 102 -3.16 -14.11 6.85
CA THR A 102 -4.44 -14.77 7.17
C THR A 102 -4.36 -16.30 7.20
N VAL A 103 -3.31 -16.88 6.59
CA VAL A 103 -3.09 -18.33 6.57
C VAL A 103 -2.38 -18.78 7.83
N THR A 104 -1.33 -18.05 8.23
CA THR A 104 -0.51 -18.42 9.41
C THR A 104 -0.97 -17.76 10.71
N GLY A 105 -1.83 -16.73 10.65
CA GLY A 105 -2.26 -15.93 11.80
C GLY A 105 -1.18 -14.99 12.34
N LYS A 106 0.00 -14.94 11.73
CA LYS A 106 1.11 -14.08 12.18
C LYS A 106 0.82 -12.62 11.85
N SER A 107 0.90 -11.77 12.87
CA SER A 107 0.71 -10.34 12.77
C SER A 107 2.00 -9.58 13.03
N HIS A 108 2.26 -8.56 12.23
CA HIS A 108 3.44 -7.72 12.29
C HIS A 108 3.07 -6.24 12.27
N VAL A 109 3.70 -5.44 13.14
CA VAL A 109 3.55 -3.98 13.10
C VAL A 109 4.46 -3.44 12.00
N ILE A 110 3.86 -2.81 10.98
CA ILE A 110 4.59 -2.13 9.92
C ILE A 110 5.20 -0.85 10.50
N GLY A 111 4.37 -0.06 11.17
CA GLY A 111 4.79 1.16 11.86
C GLY A 111 3.65 1.92 12.51
N GLU A 112 4.00 3.04 13.12
CA GLU A 112 3.07 3.93 13.81
C GLU A 112 3.48 5.38 13.60
N TRP A 113 2.51 6.26 13.35
CA TRP A 113 2.73 7.69 13.25
C TRP A 113 1.56 8.48 13.83
N THR A 114 1.81 9.73 14.18
CA THR A 114 0.86 10.65 14.79
C THR A 114 0.62 11.83 13.85
N LEU A 115 -0.63 12.03 13.45
CA LEU A 115 -1.05 13.15 12.60
C LEU A 115 -1.12 14.46 13.39
N PRO A 116 -1.13 15.62 12.71
CA PRO A 116 -1.51 16.89 13.32
C PRO A 116 -2.81 16.79 14.12
N SER A 117 -2.95 17.58 15.19
CA SER A 117 -4.10 17.54 16.09
C SER A 117 -5.43 17.89 15.43
N SER A 118 -5.42 18.55 14.26
CA SER A 118 -6.62 18.82 13.47
C SER A 118 -7.17 17.57 12.76
N ALA A 119 -6.38 16.50 12.66
CA ALA A 119 -6.80 15.28 11.97
C ALA A 119 -7.88 14.52 12.76
N GLY A 120 -8.88 14.05 12.04
CA GLY A 120 -10.00 13.25 12.55
C GLY A 120 -9.90 11.78 12.17
N LYS A 121 -11.08 11.16 12.04
CA LYS A 121 -11.23 9.75 11.62
C LYS A 121 -10.91 9.57 10.14
N ILE A 122 -10.62 8.32 9.76
CA ILE A 122 -10.46 7.90 8.36
C ILE A 122 -11.74 8.18 7.58
N LEU A 123 -11.59 8.73 6.37
CA LEU A 123 -12.66 8.93 5.40
C LEU A 123 -13.14 7.61 4.82
N ASN A 124 -14.42 7.53 4.47
CA ASN A 124 -14.95 6.34 3.83
C ASN A 124 -14.59 6.32 2.34
N GLY A 125 -13.78 5.33 1.96
CA GLY A 125 -13.42 5.06 0.58
C GLY A 125 -12.26 5.92 0.10
N GLU A 126 -11.37 5.28 -0.65
CA GLU A 126 -10.38 5.99 -1.47
C GLU A 126 -9.88 5.12 -2.64
N SER A 127 -9.04 5.71 -3.48
CA SER A 127 -8.41 5.06 -4.62
C SER A 127 -7.34 4.06 -4.17
N GLY A 128 -7.14 3.02 -4.96
CA GLY A 128 -5.92 2.21 -4.95
C GLY A 128 -5.09 2.54 -6.18
N PHE A 129 -3.81 2.18 -6.14
CA PHE A 129 -2.95 2.34 -7.30
C PHE A 129 -1.99 1.17 -7.48
N PHE A 130 -1.56 1.02 -8.73
CA PHE A 130 -0.47 0.16 -9.15
C PHE A 130 0.65 1.03 -9.70
N GLU A 131 1.88 0.76 -9.26
CA GLU A 131 3.05 1.51 -9.67
C GLU A 131 4.21 0.57 -9.99
N TYR A 132 5.00 0.94 -11.00
CA TYR A 132 6.35 0.40 -11.17
C TYR A 132 7.42 1.48 -10.91
N TYR A 133 7.76 1.70 -9.65
CA TYR A 133 8.53 2.85 -9.18
C TYR A 133 9.99 2.87 -9.63
N ASN A 134 10.53 1.74 -10.12
CA ASN A 134 11.90 1.72 -10.66
C ASN A 134 12.04 2.61 -11.92
N TRP A 135 10.93 3.00 -12.55
CA TRP A 135 10.92 3.90 -13.70
C TRP A 135 10.66 5.36 -13.33
N ASN A 136 10.41 5.69 -12.07
CA ASN A 136 10.20 7.08 -11.63
C ASN A 136 11.54 7.81 -11.43
N ASP A 137 12.39 7.81 -12.47
CA ASP A 137 13.75 8.36 -12.44
C ASP A 137 13.93 9.59 -13.35
N GLY A 138 12.84 10.12 -13.89
CA GLY A 138 12.80 11.29 -14.77
C GLY A 138 13.20 11.00 -16.21
N LYS A 139 13.33 9.73 -16.63
CA LYS A 139 13.87 9.36 -17.94
C LYS A 139 12.77 9.00 -18.94
N PRO A 140 12.73 9.66 -20.12
CA PRO A 140 11.67 9.42 -21.11
C PRO A 140 11.79 8.08 -21.86
N SER A 141 12.83 7.28 -21.61
CA SER A 141 13.25 6.14 -22.46
C SER A 141 12.77 4.77 -21.97
N HIS A 142 11.90 4.70 -20.98
CA HIS A 142 11.38 3.41 -20.49
C HIS A 142 10.52 2.72 -21.55
N VAL A 143 10.88 1.48 -21.88
CA VAL A 143 10.07 0.65 -22.77
C VAL A 143 8.95 0.02 -21.95
N CYS A 144 7.86 0.78 -21.75
CA CYS A 144 6.74 0.39 -20.88
C CYS A 144 6.16 -1.01 -21.21
N SER A 145 6.19 -1.41 -22.48
CA SER A 145 5.74 -2.72 -22.95
C SER A 145 6.60 -3.90 -22.47
N LYS A 146 7.75 -3.64 -21.83
CA LYS A 146 8.61 -4.66 -21.21
C LYS A 146 8.34 -4.86 -19.72
N LEU A 147 7.34 -4.20 -19.14
CA LEU A 147 6.98 -4.43 -17.74
C LEU A 147 6.61 -5.91 -17.56
N PRO A 148 7.30 -6.68 -16.69
CA PRO A 148 6.94 -8.07 -16.45
C PRO A 148 5.51 -8.17 -15.93
N PHE A 149 4.76 -9.17 -16.42
CA PHE A 149 3.42 -9.46 -15.91
C PHE A 149 3.43 -9.65 -14.40
N THR A 150 2.43 -9.05 -13.73
CA THR A 150 2.22 -9.15 -12.29
C THR A 150 0.72 -9.09 -11.96
N GLN A 151 0.33 -9.65 -10.82
CA GLN A 151 -1.05 -9.58 -10.35
C GLN A 151 -1.17 -9.59 -8.82
N VAL A 152 -2.25 -9.00 -8.32
CA VAL A 152 -2.64 -9.04 -6.91
C VAL A 152 -4.17 -9.00 -6.79
N PHE A 153 -4.69 -9.50 -5.67
CA PHE A 153 -6.06 -9.23 -5.26
C PHE A 153 -6.05 -8.27 -4.07
N PHE A 154 -6.84 -7.21 -4.16
CA PHE A 154 -7.08 -6.25 -3.09
C PHE A 154 -8.52 -6.31 -2.63
N GLY A 155 -8.73 -6.69 -1.37
CA GLY A 155 -10.05 -6.68 -0.76
C GLY A 155 -10.56 -5.26 -0.50
N ASN A 156 -11.88 -5.10 -0.47
CA ASN A 156 -12.50 -3.88 0.03
C ASN A 156 -12.12 -3.65 1.51
N PRO A 157 -11.94 -2.39 1.95
CA PRO A 157 -11.73 -2.08 3.35
C PRO A 157 -12.89 -2.57 4.21
N THR A 158 -12.57 -3.09 5.39
CA THR A 158 -13.56 -3.50 6.39
C THR A 158 -13.23 -2.85 7.72
N SER A 159 -14.24 -2.68 8.57
CA SER A 159 -14.05 -2.15 9.92
C SER A 159 -14.84 -2.94 10.94
N LYS A 160 -14.30 -3.01 12.16
CA LYS A 160 -15.00 -3.53 13.35
C LYS A 160 -15.58 -2.40 14.21
N THR A 161 -15.35 -1.15 13.85
CA THR A 161 -15.88 0.01 14.57
C THR A 161 -17.38 0.14 14.30
N GLN A 162 -18.18 0.20 15.36
CA GLN A 162 -19.63 0.37 15.24
C GLN A 162 -19.98 1.63 14.43
N GLY A 163 -20.85 1.47 13.43
CA GLY A 163 -21.25 2.54 12.50
C GLY A 163 -20.27 2.80 11.35
N ALA A 164 -19.07 2.19 11.35
CA ALA A 164 -18.15 2.26 10.22
C ALA A 164 -18.33 1.02 9.34
N SER A 165 -19.02 1.17 8.21
CA SER A 165 -19.28 0.08 7.25
C SER A 165 -19.29 0.62 5.82
N GLY A 166 -19.24 -0.28 4.83
CA GLY A 166 -19.31 0.11 3.42
C GLY A 166 -18.02 0.72 2.85
N GLY A 167 -16.87 0.44 3.45
CA GLY A 167 -15.56 0.78 2.89
C GLY A 167 -15.38 0.20 1.50
N ASN A 168 -14.91 1.02 0.56
CA ASN A 168 -14.66 0.61 -0.81
C ASN A 168 -13.35 1.17 -1.36
N ILE A 169 -12.78 0.46 -2.34
CA ILE A 169 -11.77 1.04 -3.23
C ILE A 169 -12.53 1.69 -4.39
N THR A 170 -12.44 3.01 -4.51
CA THR A 170 -13.28 3.78 -5.46
C THR A 170 -12.87 3.56 -6.90
N ARG A 171 -11.56 3.36 -7.13
CA ARG A 171 -10.95 3.00 -8.41
C ARG A 171 -9.55 2.43 -8.17
N VAL A 172 -8.99 1.76 -9.18
CA VAL A 172 -7.56 1.41 -9.23
C VAL A 172 -6.96 2.08 -10.45
N TYR A 173 -5.86 2.80 -10.29
CA TYR A 173 -5.20 3.53 -11.37
C TYR A 173 -3.69 3.25 -11.44
N GLU A 174 -3.05 3.60 -12.55
CA GLU A 174 -1.59 3.52 -12.72
C GLU A 174 -0.94 4.79 -12.17
N GLU A 175 0.16 4.66 -11.45
CA GLU A 175 0.99 5.77 -10.96
C GLU A 175 2.40 5.69 -11.57
N GLY A 176 3.05 6.83 -11.75
CA GLY A 176 4.46 6.93 -12.18
C GLY A 176 4.70 7.11 -13.68
N GLU A 177 5.94 6.85 -14.11
CA GLU A 177 6.32 6.91 -15.52
C GLU A 177 5.81 5.67 -16.25
N CYS A 178 4.99 5.86 -17.31
CA CYS A 178 4.24 4.86 -18.09
C CYS A 178 2.73 4.75 -17.81
N VAL A 179 2.10 5.74 -17.14
CA VAL A 179 0.63 5.80 -17.05
C VAL A 179 -0.04 5.68 -18.42
N GLY A 180 -1.07 4.82 -18.48
CA GLY A 180 -1.81 4.43 -19.68
C GLY A 180 -1.11 3.37 -20.54
N LYS A 181 0.07 2.88 -20.14
CA LYS A 181 0.92 2.01 -20.96
C LYS A 181 1.31 0.69 -20.27
N LEU A 182 0.87 0.45 -19.03
CA LEU A 182 1.25 -0.75 -18.27
C LEU A 182 0.28 -1.92 -18.46
N ASN A 183 -0.68 -1.82 -19.39
CA ASN A 183 -1.71 -2.85 -19.61
C ASN A 183 -2.46 -3.20 -18.31
N LEU A 184 -2.71 -2.18 -17.45
CA LEU A 184 -3.45 -2.37 -16.21
C LEU A 184 -4.89 -2.83 -16.50
N LYS A 185 -5.28 -3.91 -15.84
CA LYS A 185 -6.65 -4.40 -15.75
C LYS A 185 -6.98 -4.57 -14.28
N ALA A 186 -8.01 -3.87 -13.83
CA ALA A 186 -8.49 -3.96 -12.46
C ALA A 186 -10.01 -4.19 -12.43
N PRO A 187 -10.51 -5.36 -12.90
CA PRO A 187 -11.92 -5.70 -12.74
C PRO A 187 -12.31 -5.71 -11.26
N GLN A 188 -13.37 -4.96 -10.95
CA GLN A 188 -14.03 -5.02 -9.66
C GLN A 188 -14.72 -6.38 -9.51
N THR A 189 -14.67 -6.90 -8.30
CA THR A 189 -15.34 -8.11 -7.83
C THR A 189 -16.22 -7.73 -6.64
N GLY A 190 -17.16 -8.61 -6.24
CA GLY A 190 -17.96 -8.37 -5.04
C GLY A 190 -17.14 -8.23 -3.73
N ARG A 191 -15.84 -8.55 -3.76
CA ARG A 191 -14.95 -8.53 -2.59
C ARG A 191 -13.82 -7.50 -2.68
N GLY A 192 -13.70 -6.75 -3.79
CA GLY A 192 -12.58 -5.84 -4.04
C GLY A 192 -12.11 -5.89 -5.49
N TYR A 193 -10.82 -5.73 -5.78
CA TYR A 193 -10.26 -5.67 -7.12
C TYR A 193 -9.28 -6.80 -7.38
N ARG A 194 -9.39 -7.44 -8.55
CA ARG A 194 -8.30 -8.26 -9.08
C ARG A 194 -7.47 -7.38 -10.00
N ILE A 195 -6.25 -7.04 -9.59
CA ILE A 195 -5.36 -6.13 -10.30
C ILE A 195 -4.34 -6.96 -11.07
N GLN A 196 -4.18 -6.66 -12.36
CA GLN A 196 -3.20 -7.27 -13.25
C GLN A 196 -2.53 -6.18 -14.08
N ALA A 197 -1.22 -6.26 -14.26
CA ALA A 197 -0.48 -5.32 -15.10
C ALA A 197 0.72 -6.01 -15.75
N GLY A 198 1.29 -5.39 -16.77
CA GLY A 198 2.44 -5.88 -17.51
C GLY A 198 2.10 -6.86 -18.63
N PHE A 199 3.16 -7.45 -19.19
CA PHE A 199 3.15 -8.21 -20.43
C PHE A 199 3.81 -9.58 -20.22
N LYS A 200 3.36 -10.57 -20.99
CA LYS A 200 3.87 -11.95 -20.99
C LYS A 200 4.84 -12.16 -22.14
#